data_AF-A0A7C7P7T7-F1
#
_entry.id   AF-A0A7C7P7T7-F1
#
_cell.length_a   1.000
_cell.length_b   1.000
_cell.length_c   1.000
_cell.angle_alpha   90.00
_cell.angle_beta   90.00
_cell.angle_gamma   90.00
#
_symmetry.space_group_name_H-M   'P 1'
#
loop_
_entity.id
_entity.type
_entity.pdbx_description
1 polymer ?
#
loop_
_entity_poly.entity_id
_entity_poly.type
_entity_poly.pdbx_seq_one_letter_code
_entity_poly.pdbx_strand_id
1 'polypeptide(L)' 'MTLLPYLHTLDLPEKSKQNLRFFNEPNPAREVSLIYHKSELKMQIIEALQDVISGIVRGAIAFQNVQIISPISK' A
#
# COMPACT_ATOMS: atom_id res chain seq x y z
N MET A 1 -3.28 -11.11 19.63
CA MET A 1 -3.45 -9.90 18.80
C MET A 1 -2.36 -9.91 17.75
N THR A 2 -2.66 -9.55 16.50
CA THR A 2 -1.67 -9.43 15.41
C THR A 2 -1.93 -8.14 14.63
N LEU A 3 -0.92 -7.66 13.90
CA LEU A 3 -1.05 -6.50 13.03
C LEU A 3 -1.30 -6.95 11.60
N LEU A 4 -2.25 -6.31 10.92
CA LEU A 4 -2.59 -6.61 9.53
C LEU A 4 -2.32 -5.37 8.66
N PRO A 5 -1.67 -5.53 7.50
CA PRO A 5 -1.61 -4.46 6.50
C PRO A 5 -3.02 -4.10 6.02
N TYR A 6 -3.26 -2.82 5.73
CA TYR A 6 -4.57 -2.32 5.32
C TYR A 6 -5.20 -3.12 4.18
N LEU A 7 -4.47 -3.37 3.09
CA LEU A 7 -5.00 -4.11 1.93
C LEU A 7 -5.47 -5.54 2.27
N HIS A 8 -4.79 -6.21 3.21
CA HIS A 8 -5.21 -7.55 3.64
C HIS A 8 -6.57 -7.53 4.37
N THR A 9 -6.90 -6.43 5.04
CA THR A 9 -8.18 -6.30 5.75
C THR A 9 -9.38 -6.19 4.81
N LEU A 10 -9.17 -5.78 3.56
CA LEU A 10 -10.22 -5.64 2.54
C LEU A 10 -10.80 -7.00 2.14
N ASP A 11 -9.93 -8.02 2.04
CA ASP A 11 -10.28 -9.37 1.59
C ASP A 11 -10.74 -10.31 2.73
N LEU A 12 -10.86 -9.78 3.96
CA LEU A 12 -11.28 -10.61 5.09
C LEU A 12 -12.76 -11.03 4.98
N PRO A 13 -13.11 -12.25 5.42
CA PRO A 13 -14.51 -12.63 5.59
C PRO A 13 -15.22 -11.70 6.56
N GLU A 14 -16.50 -11.42 6.32
CA GLU A 14 -17.31 -10.50 7.16
C GLU A 14 -17.30 -10.86 8.64
N LYS A 15 -17.32 -12.16 8.98
CA LYS A 15 -17.21 -12.62 10.37
C LYS A 15 -15.89 -12.20 11.03
N SER A 16 -14.81 -12.15 10.26
CA SER A 16 -13.48 -11.77 10.75
C SER A 16 -13.30 -10.26 10.85
N LYS A 17 -13.95 -9.49 9.96
CA LYS A 17 -13.90 -8.01 9.98
C LYS A 17 -14.39 -7.41 11.29
N GLN A 18 -15.34 -8.07 11.96
CA GLN A 18 -15.85 -7.66 13.28
C GLN A 18 -14.77 -7.63 14.38
N ASN A 19 -13.68 -8.37 14.18
CA ASN A 19 -12.56 -8.43 15.13
C ASN A 19 -11.46 -7.40 14.83
N LEU A 20 -11.59 -6.62 13.74
CA LEU A 20 -10.64 -5.57 13.42
C LEU A 20 -10.70 -4.45 14.45
N ARG A 21 -9.53 -3.99 14.88
CA ARG A 21 -9.37 -2.84 15.77
C ARG A 21 -8.39 -1.88 15.11
N PHE A 22 -8.85 -0.69 14.77
CA PHE A 22 -8.04 0.34 14.14
C PHE A 22 -7.25 1.12 15.19
N PHE A 23 -6.10 1.66 14.78
CA PHE A 23 -5.32 2.56 15.60
C PHE A 23 -5.99 3.93 15.70
N ASN A 24 -5.84 4.60 16.84
CA ASN A 24 -6.14 6.01 16.96
C ASN A 24 -5.08 6.83 16.21
N GLU A 25 -5.41 8.06 15.83
CA GLU A 25 -4.45 8.95 15.21
C GLU A 25 -3.32 9.35 16.19
N PRO A 26 -2.07 9.48 15.73
CA PRO A 26 -1.60 9.12 14.38
C PRO A 26 -1.42 7.61 14.22
N ASN A 27 -2.00 7.05 13.17
CA ASN A 27 -1.86 5.63 12.86
C ASN A 27 -0.50 5.31 12.24
N PRO A 28 0.07 4.11 12.49
CA PRO A 28 1.31 3.70 11.85
C PRO A 28 1.10 3.52 10.33
N ALA A 29 2.10 3.91 9.56
CA ALA A 29 2.14 3.73 8.11
C ALA A 29 3.34 2.88 7.70
N ARG A 30 3.28 2.33 6.49
CA ARG A 30 4.35 1.51 5.90
C ARG A 30 4.62 1.98 4.47
N GLU A 31 5.89 2.05 4.10
CA GLU A 31 6.31 2.26 2.71
C GLU A 31 6.28 0.94 1.92
N VAL A 32 5.84 1.01 0.66
CA VAL A 32 5.91 -0.10 -0.29
C VAL A 32 6.65 0.39 -1.52
N SER A 33 7.79 -0.26 -1.81
CA SER A 33 8.71 0.17 -2.86
C SER A 33 9.12 -1.00 -3.74
N LEU A 34 9.38 -0.72 -5.01
CA LEU A 34 9.87 -1.70 -5.97
C LEU A 34 11.41 -1.74 -5.91
N ILE A 35 11.97 -2.91 -5.68
CA ILE A 35 13.42 -3.12 -5.63
C ILE A 35 13.83 -3.94 -6.86
N TYR A 36 14.89 -3.51 -7.53
CA TYR A 36 15.45 -4.17 -8.70
C TYR A 36 16.98 -4.14 -8.67
N HIS A 37 17.60 -4.98 -9.50
CA HIS A 37 19.05 -5.12 -9.53
C HIS A 37 19.72 -3.85 -10.08
N LYS A 38 20.87 -3.47 -9.49
CA LYS A 38 21.64 -2.26 -9.84
C LYS A 38 22.09 -2.20 -11.32
N SER A 39 22.11 -3.33 -12.02
CA SER A 39 22.48 -3.36 -13.44
C SER A 39 21.40 -2.81 -14.38
N GLU A 40 20.18 -2.56 -13.89
CA GLU A 40 19.14 -1.80 -14.62
C GLU A 40 18.81 -2.33 -16.04
N LEU A 41 18.95 -3.63 -16.25
CA LEU A 41 18.93 -4.24 -17.59
C LEU A 41 17.60 -4.12 -18.35
N LYS A 42 16.49 -3.80 -17.66
CA LYS A 42 15.14 -3.74 -18.23
C LYS A 42 14.31 -2.57 -17.65
N MET A 43 14.90 -1.37 -17.60
CA MET A 43 14.24 -0.19 -17.00
C MET A 43 12.85 0.09 -17.56
N GLN A 44 12.64 -0.03 -18.88
CA GLN A 44 11.32 0.16 -19.50
C GLN A 44 10.22 -0.72 -18.88
N ILE A 45 10.56 -1.95 -18.49
CA ILE A 45 9.61 -2.88 -17.85
C ILE A 45 9.40 -2.49 -16.38
N ILE A 46 10.47 -2.09 -15.69
CA ILE A 46 10.42 -1.67 -14.29
C ILE A 46 9.55 -0.42 -14.13
N GLU A 47 9.74 0.57 -15.00
CA GLU A 47 8.94 1.81 -15.04
C GLU A 47 7.48 1.50 -15.38
N ALA A 48 7.22 0.70 -16.42
CA ALA A 48 5.86 0.31 -16.76
C ALA A 48 5.16 -0.42 -15.61
N LEU A 49 5.88 -1.28 -14.86
CA LEU A 49 5.35 -1.94 -13.67
C LEU A 49 5.03 -0.95 -12.55
N GLN A 50 5.96 -0.02 -12.27
CA GLN A 50 5.76 1.04 -11.28
C GLN A 50 4.54 1.91 -11.63
N ASP A 51 4.38 2.26 -12.91
CA ASP A 51 3.27 3.08 -13.39
C ASP A 51 1.93 2.35 -13.27
N VAL A 52 1.90 1.06 -13.59
CA VAL A 52 0.70 0.22 -13.42
C VAL A 52 0.30 0.14 -11.95
N ILE A 53 1.25 -0.15 -11.04
CA ILE A 53 1.00 -0.20 -9.60
C ILE A 53 0.49 1.16 -9.10
N SER A 54 1.17 2.25 -9.48
CA SER A 54 0.81 3.61 -9.07
C SER A 54 -0.56 4.03 -9.60
N GLY A 55 -0.91 3.61 -10.82
CA GLY A 55 -2.21 3.85 -11.44
C GLY A 55 -3.35 3.19 -10.66
N ILE A 56 -3.19 1.92 -10.29
CA ILE A 56 -4.17 1.17 -9.49
C ILE A 56 -4.33 1.81 -8.10
N VAL A 57 -3.22 2.17 -7.45
CA VAL A 57 -3.24 2.79 -6.12
C VAL A 57 -3.96 4.14 -6.15
N ARG A 58 -3.71 5.00 -7.15
CA ARG A 58 -4.44 6.28 -7.31
C ARG A 58 -5.95 6.06 -7.44
N GLY A 59 -6.36 5.05 -8.21
CA GLY A 59 -7.77 4.66 -8.28
C GLY A 59 -8.32 4.28 -6.90
N ALA A 60 -7.61 3.42 -6.17
CA ALA A 60 -8.02 3.00 -4.82
C ALA A 60 -8.12 4.16 -3.81
N ILE A 61 -7.25 5.18 -3.88
CA ILE A 61 -7.35 6.39 -3.03
C ILE A 61 -8.68 7.11 -3.27
N ALA A 62 -9.04 7.34 -4.54
CA ALA A 62 -10.25 8.07 -4.90
C ALA A 62 -11.53 7.37 -4.42
N PHE A 63 -11.54 6.03 -4.42
CA PHE A 63 -12.72 5.24 -4.06
C PHE A 63 -12.77 4.78 -2.60
N GLN A 64 -11.63 4.62 -1.92
CA GLN A 64 -11.55 4.08 -0.55
C GLN A 64 -10.98 5.04 0.49
N ASN A 65 -10.70 6.30 0.11
CA ASN A 65 -10.25 7.37 1.00
C ASN A 65 -9.04 6.99 1.87
N VAL A 66 -8.10 6.26 1.27
CA VAL A 66 -6.87 5.79 1.93
C VAL A 66 -5.91 6.96 2.08
N GLN A 67 -5.53 7.27 3.32
CA GLN A 67 -4.53 8.28 3.63
C GLN A 67 -3.12 7.75 3.32
N ILE A 68 -2.58 8.10 2.15
CA ILE A 68 -1.18 7.80 1.80
C ILE A 68 -0.32 8.98 2.24
N ILE A 69 0.64 8.69 3.12
CA ILE A 69 1.70 9.64 3.46
C ILE A 69 2.92 9.35 2.59
N SER A 70 3.45 10.38 1.92
CA SER A 70 4.78 10.28 1.33
C SER A 70 5.82 10.22 2.45
N PRO A 71 6.88 9.40 2.32
CA PRO A 71 7.99 9.47 3.25
C PRO A 71 8.53 10.90 3.24
N ILE A 72 8.58 11.54 4.41
CA ILE A 72 9.17 12.87 4.55
C ILE A 72 10.63 12.74 4.15
N SER A 73 11.03 13.38 3.04
CA SER A 73 12.45 13.54 2.74
C SER A 73 13.04 14.39 3.85
N LYS A 74 13.83 13.77 4.74
CA LYS A 74 14.72 14.54 5.61
C LYS A 74 15.86 15.12 4.79
#